data_AF-A0A7S0X1K1-F1
#
_entry.id   AF-A0A7S0X1K1-F1
#
_cell.length_a   1.000
_cell.length_b   1.000
_cell.length_c   1.000
_cell.angle_alpha   90.00
_cell.angle_beta   90.00
_cell.angle_gamma   90.00
#
_symmetry.space_group_name_H-M   'P 1'
#
loop_
_entity.id
_entity.type
_entity.pdbx_description
1 polymer ?
#
loop_
_entity_poly.entity_id
_entity_poly.type
_entity_poly.pdbx_seq_one_letter_code
_entity_poly.pdbx_strand_id
1 'polypeptide(L)'
;GYHCFCAKNWYMTQACRINGERHTQFPYMCSLSDLMRAKKVLSGIKITLGAGQERTVYVREWPFLQHPSVPAEVRSSRLVVVPAQAARTEADTAPVTAASGKRVSEDTLEVPWPLNTEELKAVLAPHKARIIHLANATKILGRGFADASHWDAYDRQIVGYKTYWCCRSPDDQKQLNRPNKEDFEMLPPGRRKTSQFGTQGGKAPAATDTAVVPKL
;
A
#
# COMPACT_ATOMS: atom_id res chain seq x y z
N GLY A 1 -6.14 9.72 -6.84
CA GLY A 1 -5.84 9.40 -5.43
C GLY A 1 -7.06 8.77 -4.79
N TYR A 2 -6.90 8.10 -3.64
CA TYR A 2 -8.02 7.57 -2.88
C TYR A 2 -8.76 8.72 -2.15
N HIS A 3 -10.08 8.62 -2.04
CA HIS A 3 -10.94 9.67 -1.46
C HIS A 3 -11.54 9.21 -0.13
N CYS A 4 -11.26 9.94 0.94
CA CYS A 4 -11.69 9.60 2.30
C CYS A 4 -12.92 10.42 2.69
N PHE A 5 -13.86 9.79 3.38
CA PHE A 5 -15.10 10.40 3.85
C PHE A 5 -15.17 10.50 5.38
N CYS A 6 -14.93 9.41 6.11
CA CYS A 6 -15.09 9.42 7.57
C CYS A 6 -14.13 8.45 8.26
N ALA A 7 -13.42 8.94 9.28
CA ALA A 7 -12.52 8.12 10.08
C ALA A 7 -13.30 7.10 10.94
N LYS A 8 -12.70 5.94 11.18
CA LYS A 8 -13.20 4.92 12.10
C LYS A 8 -13.36 5.51 13.52
N ASN A 9 -14.47 5.19 14.20
CA ASN A 9 -14.94 5.66 15.53
C ASN A 9 -16.01 6.77 15.52
N TRP A 10 -16.77 6.86 14.43
CA TRP A 10 -17.83 7.84 14.19
C TRP A 10 -19.02 7.84 15.17
N TYR A 11 -19.15 6.85 16.06
CA TYR A 11 -20.23 6.82 17.05
C TYR A 11 -20.16 7.98 18.07
N MET A 12 -19.04 8.74 18.10
CA MET A 12 -18.88 9.94 18.94
C MET A 12 -18.78 11.25 18.14
N THR A 13 -19.01 11.22 16.83
CA THR A 13 -18.85 12.38 15.95
C THR A 13 -20.18 12.81 15.33
N GLN A 14 -20.49 14.10 15.36
CA GLN A 14 -21.58 14.65 14.55
C GLN A 14 -21.12 14.75 13.09
N ALA A 15 -21.82 14.08 12.18
CA ALA A 15 -21.60 14.16 10.72
C ALA A 15 -20.17 13.81 10.25
N CYS A 16 -19.56 12.75 10.81
CA CYS A 16 -18.20 12.31 10.47
C CYS A 16 -17.09 13.35 10.70
N ARG A 17 -17.35 14.33 11.53
CA ARG A 17 -16.41 15.39 11.89
C ARG A 17 -16.05 15.25 13.35
N ILE A 18 -14.82 15.59 13.70
CA ILE A 18 -14.52 15.91 15.10
C ILE A 18 -15.53 16.98 15.54
N ASN A 19 -16.14 16.82 16.72
CA ASN A 19 -17.17 17.76 17.17
C ASN A 19 -16.60 19.19 17.14
N GLY A 20 -17.29 20.10 16.44
CA GLY A 20 -16.86 21.49 16.24
C GLY A 20 -16.00 21.74 14.99
N GLU A 21 -15.55 20.70 14.28
CA GLU A 21 -14.76 20.88 13.06
C GLU A 21 -15.64 21.23 11.86
N ARG A 22 -15.31 22.33 11.16
CA ARG A 22 -16.12 22.88 10.05
C ARG A 22 -15.36 23.04 8.73
N HIS A 23 -14.04 22.94 8.75
CA HIS A 23 -13.20 23.28 7.60
C HIS A 23 -12.96 22.10 6.65
N THR A 24 -13.08 20.87 7.16
CA THR A 24 -12.87 19.66 6.38
C THR A 24 -14.03 19.48 5.38
N GLN A 25 -13.69 19.53 4.08
CA GLN A 25 -14.59 19.25 2.98
C GLN A 25 -14.44 17.78 2.58
N PHE A 26 -15.55 17.05 2.50
CA PHE A 26 -15.58 15.66 2.09
C PHE A 26 -16.12 15.52 0.67
N PRO A 27 -15.61 14.57 -0.13
CA PRO A 27 -14.43 13.76 0.17
C PRO A 27 -13.12 14.57 0.10
N TYR A 28 -12.11 14.15 0.87
CA TYR A 28 -10.74 14.69 0.73
C TYR A 28 -9.79 13.61 0.21
N MET A 29 -8.63 14.02 -0.33
CA MET A 29 -7.59 13.08 -0.74
C MET A 29 -6.93 12.45 0.50
N CYS A 30 -7.04 11.12 0.64
CA CYS A 30 -6.43 10.39 1.76
C CYS A 30 -4.90 10.45 1.68
N SER A 31 -4.25 10.62 2.84
CA SER A 31 -2.84 10.24 3.01
C SER A 31 -2.69 8.71 3.08
N LEU A 32 -1.45 8.20 3.05
CA LEU A 32 -1.22 6.77 3.23
C LEU A 32 -1.54 6.33 4.66
N SER A 33 -1.20 7.17 5.64
CA SER A 33 -1.58 6.96 7.04
C SER A 33 -3.08 6.96 7.27
N ASP A 34 -3.85 7.63 6.41
CA ASP A 34 -5.30 7.49 6.38
C ASP A 34 -5.70 6.12 5.84
N LEU A 35 -5.12 5.61 4.76
CA LEU A 35 -5.53 4.31 4.21
C LEU A 35 -5.16 3.10 5.11
N MET A 36 -4.20 3.28 6.00
CA MET A 36 -3.67 2.25 6.89
C MET A 36 -4.08 2.45 8.35
N ARG A 37 -4.17 1.37 9.14
CA ARG A 37 -4.39 1.50 10.59
C ARG A 37 -3.19 2.16 11.26
N ALA A 38 -3.34 3.39 11.75
CA ALA A 38 -2.26 4.16 12.39
C ALA A 38 -1.45 3.36 13.43
N LYS A 39 -2.12 2.66 14.38
CA LYS A 39 -1.44 1.81 15.38
C LYS A 39 -0.51 0.77 14.74
N LYS A 40 -0.93 0.19 13.62
CA LYS A 40 -0.20 -0.86 12.90
C LYS A 40 0.97 -0.29 12.09
N VAL A 41 0.82 0.90 11.52
CA VAL A 41 1.92 1.61 10.84
C VAL A 41 2.98 2.04 11.86
N LEU A 42 2.56 2.56 13.01
CA LEU A 42 3.46 3.02 14.08
C LEU A 42 4.22 1.86 14.72
N SER A 43 3.54 0.74 15.02
CA SER A 43 4.18 -0.47 15.58
C SER A 43 5.05 -1.24 14.58
N GLY A 44 5.00 -0.87 13.30
CA GLY A 44 5.56 -1.64 12.21
C GLY A 44 4.62 -2.74 11.70
N ILE A 45 4.74 -3.03 10.40
CA ILE A 45 4.03 -4.09 9.70
C ILE A 45 4.75 -5.40 9.95
N LYS A 46 4.14 -6.25 10.77
CA LYS A 46 4.59 -7.62 11.00
C LYS A 46 4.16 -8.50 9.83
N ILE A 47 5.16 -9.09 9.17
CA ILE A 47 5.00 -10.08 8.12
C ILE A 47 5.42 -11.42 8.70
N THR A 48 4.46 -12.33 8.84
CA THR A 48 4.70 -13.71 9.27
C THR A 48 4.97 -14.56 8.04
N LEU A 49 6.19 -15.08 7.93
CA LEU A 49 6.64 -15.99 6.88
C LEU A 49 6.39 -17.45 7.32
N GLY A 50 6.58 -18.40 6.41
CA GLY A 50 6.54 -19.83 6.74
C GLY A 50 7.50 -20.20 7.89
N ALA A 51 7.19 -21.29 8.60
CA ALA A 51 7.98 -21.79 9.74
C ALA A 51 8.11 -20.83 10.95
N GLY A 52 7.16 -19.90 11.13
CA GLY A 52 7.10 -19.04 12.32
C GLY A 52 8.11 -17.88 12.32
N GLN A 53 8.80 -17.63 11.21
CA GLN A 53 9.67 -16.47 11.08
C GLN A 53 8.84 -15.18 10.97
N GLU A 54 9.11 -14.20 11.84
CA GLU A 54 8.49 -12.87 11.75
C GLU A 54 9.50 -11.81 11.31
N ARG A 55 9.07 -10.92 10.42
CA ARG A 55 9.81 -9.72 10.03
C ARG A 55 8.95 -8.49 10.28
N THR A 56 9.54 -7.42 10.81
CA THR A 56 8.84 -6.15 11.01
C THR A 56 9.36 -5.12 10.01
N VAL A 57 8.44 -4.54 9.23
CA VAL A 57 8.72 -3.47 8.27
C VAL A 57 8.14 -2.16 8.80
N TYR A 58 8.97 -1.15 8.96
CA TYR A 58 8.52 0.18 9.35
C TYR A 58 8.26 1.03 8.12
N VAL A 59 7.01 1.45 7.94
CA VAL A 59 6.62 2.40 6.88
C VAL A 59 6.61 3.80 7.48
N ARG A 60 7.17 4.77 6.74
CA ARG A 60 7.17 6.19 7.07
C ARG A 60 6.76 6.97 5.82
N GLU A 61 6.00 8.03 6.01
CA GLU A 61 5.57 8.87 4.89
C GLU A 61 6.74 9.71 4.36
N TRP A 62 6.64 10.12 3.10
CA TRP A 62 7.65 10.89 2.37
C TRP A 62 8.19 12.15 3.08
N PRO A 63 7.40 12.99 3.79
CA PRO A 63 7.96 14.15 4.47
C PRO A 63 8.75 13.79 5.75
N PHE A 64 8.79 12.51 6.16
CA PHE A 64 9.57 12.08 7.33
C PHE A 64 11.03 12.57 7.25
N LEU A 65 11.67 12.46 6.08
CA LEU A 65 13.07 12.87 5.90
C LEU A 65 13.27 14.39 5.93
N GLN A 66 12.20 15.16 5.79
CA GLN A 66 12.24 16.62 5.85
C GLN A 66 12.03 17.14 7.28
N HIS A 67 11.66 16.26 8.22
CA HIS A 67 11.43 16.65 9.60
C HIS A 67 12.74 17.11 10.27
N PRO A 68 12.78 18.29 10.92
CA PRO A 68 14.01 18.85 11.50
C PRO A 68 14.73 17.92 12.48
N SER A 69 13.97 17.13 13.24
CA SER A 69 14.51 16.17 14.22
C SER A 69 15.11 14.90 13.61
N VAL A 70 15.06 14.69 12.29
CA VAL A 70 15.76 13.55 11.68
C VAL A 70 17.26 13.83 11.71
N PRO A 71 18.09 12.94 12.31
CA PRO A 71 19.54 13.12 12.34
C PRO A 71 20.13 13.35 10.95
N ALA A 72 21.08 14.28 10.84
CA ALA A 72 21.68 14.63 9.55
C ALA A 72 22.31 13.41 8.85
N GLU A 73 22.94 12.53 9.63
CA GLU A 73 23.49 11.25 9.18
C GLU A 73 22.45 10.26 8.61
N VAL A 74 21.19 10.33 9.06
CA VAL A 74 20.11 9.55 8.46
C VAL A 74 19.70 10.20 7.14
N ARG A 75 19.54 11.53 7.10
CA ARG A 75 19.20 12.28 5.87
C ARG A 75 20.23 12.08 4.76
N SER A 76 21.53 12.09 5.09
CA SER A 76 22.62 11.91 4.13
C SER A 76 22.85 10.44 3.73
N SER A 77 22.24 9.47 4.42
CA SER A 77 22.37 8.03 4.12
C SER A 77 21.25 7.51 3.20
N ARG A 78 20.61 8.40 2.46
CA ARG A 78 19.57 8.08 1.49
C ARG A 78 20.19 7.67 0.15
N LEU A 79 19.72 6.54 -0.37
CA LEU A 79 19.97 6.11 -1.75
C LEU A 79 18.64 6.06 -2.51
N VAL A 80 18.56 6.83 -3.59
CA VAL A 80 17.45 6.84 -4.55
C VAL A 80 17.74 5.80 -5.61
N VAL A 81 16.84 4.85 -5.77
CA VAL A 81 16.93 3.80 -6.78
C VAL A 81 15.95 4.16 -7.90
N VAL A 82 16.50 4.37 -9.10
CA VAL A 82 15.73 4.74 -10.29
C VAL A 82 15.80 3.60 -11.31
N PRO A 83 14.72 3.34 -12.07
CA PRO A 83 14.76 2.36 -13.14
C PRO A 83 15.62 2.90 -14.30
N ALA A 84 16.43 2.04 -14.89
CA ALA A 84 17.15 2.34 -16.14
C ALA A 84 16.19 2.74 -17.26
N GLN A 85 16.72 3.41 -18.29
CA GLN A 85 15.90 3.85 -19.42
C GLN A 85 15.24 2.67 -20.16
N ALA A 86 16.04 1.63 -20.44
CA ALA A 86 15.58 0.42 -21.13
C ALA A 86 15.12 -0.66 -20.15
N ALA A 87 14.05 -1.36 -20.52
CA ALA A 87 13.57 -2.54 -19.80
C ALA A 87 14.42 -3.76 -20.12
N ARG A 88 14.61 -4.62 -19.12
CA ARG A 88 14.96 -6.01 -19.30
C ARG A 88 13.78 -6.75 -19.92
N THR A 89 14.10 -7.62 -20.86
CA THR A 89 13.18 -8.55 -21.48
C THR A 89 13.21 -9.90 -20.74
N GLU A 90 12.27 -10.79 -21.04
CA GLU A 90 12.31 -12.16 -20.54
C GLU A 90 13.49 -12.96 -21.09
N ALA A 91 14.02 -12.57 -22.25
CA ALA A 91 15.20 -13.18 -22.86
C ALA A 91 16.52 -12.79 -22.17
N ASP A 92 16.51 -11.80 -21.28
CA ASP A 92 17.69 -11.40 -20.52
C ASP A 92 18.00 -12.40 -19.40
N THR A 93 18.76 -13.44 -19.77
CA THR A 93 19.23 -14.51 -18.89
C THR A 93 20.47 -14.14 -18.08
N ALA A 94 21.08 -12.98 -18.37
CA ALA A 94 22.24 -12.50 -17.64
C ALA A 94 21.93 -12.36 -16.14
N PRO A 95 22.77 -12.92 -15.25
CA PRO A 95 22.54 -12.83 -13.82
C PRO A 95 22.62 -11.37 -13.36
N VAL A 96 21.65 -10.96 -12.55
CA VAL A 96 21.70 -9.65 -11.89
C VAL A 96 22.65 -9.73 -10.71
N THR A 97 23.63 -8.83 -10.69
CA THR A 97 24.66 -8.77 -9.66
C THR A 97 24.83 -7.33 -9.15
N ALA A 98 25.71 -7.13 -8.18
CA ALA A 98 26.12 -5.81 -7.71
C ALA A 98 26.54 -4.87 -8.85
N ALA A 99 27.23 -5.40 -9.87
CA ALA A 99 27.72 -4.62 -11.02
C ALA A 99 26.61 -4.20 -11.99
N SER A 100 25.39 -4.75 -11.85
CA SER A 100 24.25 -4.38 -12.68
C SER A 100 23.71 -2.99 -12.35
N GLY A 101 24.00 -2.46 -11.16
CA GLY A 101 23.64 -1.09 -10.77
C GLY A 101 24.65 -0.06 -11.29
N LYS A 102 24.16 1.07 -11.82
CA LYS A 102 24.98 2.19 -12.28
C LYS A 102 24.77 3.39 -11.37
N ARG A 103 25.83 3.86 -10.71
CA ARG A 103 25.78 5.10 -9.91
C ARG A 103 25.66 6.30 -10.85
N VAL A 104 24.58 7.07 -10.73
CA VAL A 104 24.33 8.28 -11.55
C VAL A 104 24.75 9.55 -10.80
N SER A 105 24.59 9.56 -9.47
CA SER A 105 25.05 10.61 -8.57
C SER A 105 25.49 10.02 -7.22
N GLU A 106 25.96 10.86 -6.31
CA GLU A 106 26.27 10.42 -4.93
C GLU A 106 25.08 9.77 -4.22
N ASP A 107 23.84 10.13 -4.56
CA ASP A 107 22.63 9.64 -3.90
C ASP A 107 21.72 8.82 -4.82
N THR A 108 22.07 8.63 -6.10
CA THR A 108 21.19 7.99 -7.09
C THR A 108 21.86 6.79 -7.75
N LEU A 109 21.18 5.64 -7.67
CA LEU A 109 21.54 4.38 -8.32
C LEU A 109 20.50 4.06 -9.38
N GLU A 110 20.94 3.98 -10.63
CA GLU A 110 20.15 3.43 -11.71
C GLU A 110 20.27 1.90 -11.71
N VAL A 111 19.14 1.21 -11.80
CA VAL A 111 19.09 -0.26 -11.78
C VAL A 111 18.29 -0.78 -12.96
N PRO A 112 18.66 -1.94 -13.53
CA PRO A 112 17.86 -2.55 -14.57
C PRO A 112 16.49 -2.95 -13.99
N TRP A 113 15.48 -3.03 -14.84
CA TRP A 113 14.11 -3.36 -14.44
C TRP A 113 13.42 -4.15 -15.55
N PRO A 114 12.50 -5.07 -15.27
CA PRO A 114 12.03 -5.42 -13.94
C PRO A 114 12.98 -6.39 -13.21
N LEU A 115 13.01 -6.27 -11.89
CA LEU A 115 13.73 -7.12 -10.94
C LEU A 115 12.73 -7.85 -10.04
N ASN A 116 13.16 -8.98 -9.50
CA ASN A 116 12.58 -9.54 -8.28
C ASN A 116 13.32 -9.04 -7.02
N THR A 117 12.82 -9.41 -5.84
CA THR A 117 13.40 -8.97 -4.55
C THR A 117 14.84 -9.44 -4.30
N GLU A 118 15.24 -10.63 -4.74
CA GLU A 118 16.62 -11.12 -4.55
C GLU A 118 17.59 -10.47 -5.54
N GLU A 119 17.16 -10.25 -6.78
CA GLU A 119 17.93 -9.49 -7.77
C GLU A 119 18.16 -8.05 -7.28
N LEU A 120 17.12 -7.37 -6.77
CA LEU A 120 17.28 -6.03 -6.20
C LEU A 120 18.23 -6.04 -4.99
N LYS A 121 18.13 -7.04 -4.11
CA LYS A 121 19.03 -7.19 -2.97
C LYS A 121 20.48 -7.38 -3.40
N ALA A 122 20.73 -8.15 -4.45
CA ALA A 122 22.08 -8.34 -5.01
C ALA A 122 22.66 -7.02 -5.54
N VAL A 123 21.85 -6.20 -6.24
CA VAL A 123 22.26 -4.87 -6.72
C VAL A 123 22.54 -3.91 -5.56
N LEU A 124 21.77 -3.99 -4.48
CA LEU A 124 21.90 -3.10 -3.32
C LEU A 124 23.01 -3.50 -2.34
N ALA A 125 23.45 -4.76 -2.35
CA ALA A 125 24.45 -5.30 -1.43
C ALA A 125 25.73 -4.46 -1.23
N PRO A 126 26.36 -3.87 -2.27
CA PRO A 126 27.58 -3.05 -2.08
C PRO A 126 27.29 -1.66 -1.50
N HIS A 127 26.04 -1.22 -1.46
CA HIS A 127 25.69 0.15 -1.09
C HIS A 127 25.30 0.25 0.39
N LYS A 128 26.05 1.06 1.13
CA LYS A 128 25.76 1.36 2.54
C LYS A 128 24.77 2.52 2.62
N ALA A 129 23.48 2.22 2.61
CA ALA A 129 22.41 3.20 2.79
C ALA A 129 21.46 2.76 3.90
N ARG A 130 21.14 3.66 4.83
CA ARG A 130 20.12 3.43 5.87
C ARG A 130 18.72 3.56 5.30
N ILE A 131 18.57 4.32 4.20
CA ILE A 131 17.29 4.55 3.54
C ILE A 131 17.42 4.23 2.06
N ILE A 132 16.58 3.31 1.58
CA ILE A 132 16.39 3.01 0.17
C ILE A 132 15.07 3.63 -0.28
N HIS A 133 15.13 4.60 -1.20
CA HIS A 133 13.95 5.18 -1.83
C HIS A 133 13.83 4.65 -3.26
N LEU A 134 12.84 3.80 -3.52
CA LEU A 134 12.51 3.37 -4.88
C LEU A 134 11.66 4.45 -5.57
N ALA A 135 12.22 5.17 -6.54
CA ALA A 135 11.51 6.25 -7.24
C ALA A 135 10.30 5.73 -8.04
N ASN A 136 10.36 4.48 -8.50
CA ASN A 136 9.23 3.78 -9.09
C ASN A 136 9.26 2.29 -8.71
N ALA A 137 8.75 1.99 -7.50
CA ALA A 137 8.78 0.64 -6.94
C ALA A 137 8.10 -0.39 -7.85
N THR A 138 6.95 -0.07 -8.44
CA THR A 138 6.19 -0.98 -9.31
C THR A 138 6.98 -1.35 -10.56
N LYS A 139 7.67 -0.39 -11.17
CA LYS A 139 8.49 -0.61 -12.37
C LYS A 139 9.75 -1.40 -12.02
N ILE A 140 10.46 -1.02 -10.96
CA ILE A 140 11.70 -1.67 -10.52
C ILE A 140 11.42 -3.12 -10.10
N LEU A 141 10.43 -3.35 -9.24
CA LEU A 141 10.06 -4.68 -8.74
C LEU A 141 8.98 -5.34 -9.61
N GLY A 142 9.01 -5.12 -10.93
CA GLY A 142 7.97 -5.63 -11.83
C GLY A 142 7.85 -7.15 -11.88
N ARG A 143 8.91 -7.90 -11.53
CA ARG A 143 8.85 -9.38 -11.35
C ARG A 143 8.43 -9.80 -9.95
N GLY A 144 8.25 -8.84 -9.04
CA GLY A 144 7.70 -9.03 -7.70
C GLY A 144 8.66 -9.73 -6.73
N PHE A 145 8.12 -10.60 -5.89
CA PHE A 145 8.92 -11.36 -4.92
C PHE A 145 9.57 -12.55 -5.60
N ALA A 146 10.83 -12.82 -5.28
CA ALA A 146 11.51 -14.03 -5.75
C ALA A 146 10.87 -15.30 -5.20
N ASP A 147 10.33 -15.24 -3.98
CA ASP A 147 9.59 -16.32 -3.33
C ASP A 147 8.09 -16.02 -3.31
N ALA A 148 7.31 -16.86 -3.98
CA ALA A 148 5.86 -16.74 -4.06
C ALA A 148 5.18 -16.87 -2.69
N SER A 149 5.75 -17.64 -1.75
CA SER A 149 5.22 -17.78 -0.39
C SER A 149 5.36 -16.50 0.42
N HIS A 150 6.44 -15.75 0.20
CA HIS A 150 6.65 -14.43 0.80
C HIS A 150 5.67 -13.41 0.23
N TRP A 151 5.42 -13.47 -1.07
CA TRP A 151 4.39 -12.64 -1.71
C TRP A 151 3.03 -12.89 -1.06
N ASP A 152 2.62 -14.15 -0.96
CA ASP A 152 1.35 -14.54 -0.37
C ASP A 152 1.22 -14.11 1.09
N ALA A 153 2.30 -14.26 1.87
CA ALA A 153 2.36 -13.79 3.24
C ALA A 153 2.16 -12.26 3.31
N TYR A 154 2.83 -11.50 2.45
CA TYR A 154 2.65 -10.06 2.35
C TYR A 154 1.21 -9.68 2.00
N ASP A 155 0.61 -10.31 0.98
CA ASP A 155 -0.75 -10.01 0.54
C ASP A 155 -1.80 -10.30 1.62
N ARG A 156 -1.66 -11.43 2.34
CA ARG A 156 -2.51 -11.74 3.49
C ARG A 156 -2.39 -10.70 4.60
N GLN A 157 -1.17 -10.26 4.88
CA GLN A 157 -0.93 -9.31 5.97
C GLN A 157 -1.41 -7.91 5.59
N ILE A 158 -1.05 -7.38 4.42
CA ILE A 158 -1.36 -5.99 4.07
C ILE A 158 -2.87 -5.70 4.05
N VAL A 159 -3.68 -6.67 3.62
CA VAL A 159 -5.16 -6.58 3.68
C VAL A 159 -5.66 -6.40 5.11
N GLY A 160 -5.03 -7.03 6.10
CA GLY A 160 -5.37 -6.85 7.53
C GLY A 160 -4.99 -5.48 8.11
N TYR A 161 -4.12 -4.74 7.41
CA TYR A 161 -3.61 -3.43 7.84
C TYR A 161 -4.42 -2.28 7.27
N LYS A 162 -5.36 -2.55 6.34
CA LYS A 162 -6.32 -1.55 5.87
C LYS A 162 -7.12 -1.02 7.04
N THR A 163 -7.25 0.31 7.08
CA THR A 163 -8.27 0.91 7.93
C THR A 163 -9.62 0.79 7.25
N TYR A 164 -10.67 0.98 8.02
CA TYR A 164 -12.02 1.08 7.48
C TYR A 164 -12.43 2.54 7.55
N TRP A 165 -12.84 3.09 6.41
CA TRP A 165 -13.46 4.40 6.31
C TRP A 165 -14.96 4.17 6.19
N CYS A 166 -15.71 4.59 7.20
CA CYS A 166 -17.16 4.43 7.22
C CYS A 166 -17.77 5.73 7.71
N CYS A 167 -18.62 6.35 6.87
CA CYS A 167 -20.04 6.53 7.14
C CYS A 167 -20.64 7.64 6.28
N ARG A 168 -21.11 7.30 5.08
CA ARG A 168 -21.89 8.26 4.30
C ARG A 168 -23.22 8.51 5.00
N SER A 169 -23.65 9.76 5.11
CA SER A 169 -25.02 10.05 5.56
C SER A 169 -26.03 9.41 4.60
N PRO A 170 -27.27 9.13 5.01
CA PRO A 170 -28.31 8.66 4.08
C PRO A 170 -28.47 9.57 2.85
N ASP A 171 -28.33 10.89 3.04
CA ASP A 171 -28.41 11.87 1.95
C ASP A 171 -27.23 11.72 0.97
N ASP A 172 -26.00 11.53 1.46
CA ASP A 172 -24.83 11.29 0.60
C ASP A 172 -24.93 9.96 -0.15
N GLN A 173 -25.46 8.92 0.50
CA GLN A 173 -25.69 7.61 -0.14
C GLN A 173 -26.65 7.77 -1.32
N LYS A 174 -27.73 8.55 -1.13
CA LYS A 174 -28.72 8.87 -2.16
C LYS A 174 -28.14 9.75 -3.27
N GLN A 175 -27.43 10.82 -2.92
CA GLN A 175 -26.87 11.77 -3.88
C GLN A 175 -25.79 11.15 -4.76
N LEU A 176 -24.94 10.28 -4.19
CA LEU A 176 -23.77 9.72 -4.88
C LEU A 176 -24.03 8.32 -5.46
N ASN A 177 -25.17 7.70 -5.16
CA ASN A 177 -25.48 6.31 -5.48
C ASN A 177 -24.37 5.35 -5.01
N ARG A 178 -23.97 5.46 -3.73
CA ARG A 178 -22.87 4.67 -3.13
C ARG A 178 -23.28 4.09 -1.77
N PRO A 179 -22.74 2.92 -1.37
CA PRO A 179 -23.05 2.31 -0.07
C PRO A 179 -22.52 3.14 1.11
N ASN A 180 -23.09 2.94 2.31
CA ASN A 180 -22.66 3.56 3.56
C ASN A 180 -21.15 3.41 3.86
N LYS A 181 -20.58 2.27 3.46
CA LYS A 181 -19.18 1.90 3.66
C LYS A 181 -18.49 1.69 2.32
N GLU A 182 -17.29 2.23 2.18
CA GLU A 182 -16.39 1.87 1.09
C GLU A 182 -15.40 0.83 1.59
N ASP A 183 -15.34 -0.32 0.91
CA ASP A 183 -14.29 -1.29 1.18
C ASP A 183 -13.08 -0.95 0.32
N PHE A 184 -12.07 -0.36 0.96
CA PHE A 184 -10.83 -0.05 0.27
C PHE A 184 -10.07 -1.34 0.00
N GLU A 185 -9.96 -1.66 -1.28
CA GLU A 185 -9.15 -2.77 -1.75
C GLU A 185 -7.69 -2.31 -1.92
N MET A 186 -6.83 -2.69 -0.97
CA MET A 186 -5.39 -2.40 -1.05
C MET A 186 -4.71 -3.13 -2.21
N LEU A 187 -5.24 -4.31 -2.58
CA LEU A 187 -4.67 -5.13 -3.64
C LEU A 187 -5.38 -4.85 -4.98
N PRO A 188 -4.63 -4.78 -6.10
CA PRO A 188 -5.22 -4.68 -7.42
C PRO A 188 -6.05 -5.94 -7.73
N PRO A 189 -7.07 -5.86 -8.61
CA PRO A 189 -8.03 -6.95 -8.83
C PRO A 189 -7.40 -8.34 -9.05
N GLY A 190 -6.36 -8.44 -9.89
CA GLY A 190 -5.67 -9.70 -10.19
C GLY A 190 -4.87 -10.32 -9.01
N ARG A 191 -4.67 -9.58 -7.92
CA ARG A 191 -4.00 -10.06 -6.69
C ARG A 191 -4.95 -10.32 -5.53
N ARG A 192 -6.24 -10.03 -5.71
CA ARG A 192 -7.26 -10.36 -4.72
C ARG A 192 -7.48 -11.88 -4.77
N LYS A 193 -6.69 -12.62 -3.99
CA LYS A 193 -7.11 -13.97 -3.61
C LYS A 193 -8.41 -13.77 -2.84
N THR A 194 -9.54 -14.23 -3.38
CA THR A 194 -10.86 -14.14 -2.75
C THR A 194 -10.72 -14.58 -1.29
N SER A 195 -10.61 -13.61 -0.40
CA SER A 195 -10.28 -13.89 0.99
C SER A 195 -11.55 -14.44 1.62
N GLN A 196 -11.55 -15.74 1.91
CA GLN A 196 -12.52 -16.39 2.80
C GLN A 196 -12.47 -15.87 4.25
N PHE A 197 -11.69 -14.82 4.53
CA PHE A 197 -11.54 -14.23 5.84
C PHE A 197 -12.20 -12.84 5.85
N GLY A 198 -13.49 -12.79 6.23
CA GLY A 198 -14.04 -11.56 6.79
C GLY A 198 -15.47 -11.13 6.45
N THR A 199 -16.40 -12.01 6.05
CA THR A 199 -17.83 -11.77 6.30
C THR A 199 -18.16 -12.17 7.74
N GLN A 200 -17.69 -11.38 8.72
CA GLN A 200 -18.31 -11.40 10.03
C GLN A 200 -19.59 -10.54 9.97
N GLY A 201 -20.74 -11.22 10.01
CA GLY A 201 -21.96 -10.67 10.62
C GLY A 201 -22.73 -9.62 9.82
N GLY A 202 -23.03 -9.88 8.55
CA GLY A 202 -24.10 -9.18 7.84
C GLY A 202 -25.14 -10.21 7.39
N LYS A 203 -26.22 -10.36 8.15
CA LYS A 203 -27.39 -11.14 7.74
C LYS A 203 -27.82 -10.60 6.37
N ALA A 204 -27.72 -11.42 5.32
CA ALA A 204 -28.24 -11.05 4.01
C ALA A 204 -29.73 -10.70 4.17
N PRO A 205 -30.22 -9.57 3.64
CA PRO A 205 -31.66 -9.40 3.50
C PRO A 205 -32.16 -10.49 2.55
N ALA A 206 -33.26 -11.15 2.96
CA ALA A 206 -33.93 -12.14 2.14
C ALA A 206 -34.20 -11.56 0.75
N ALA A 207 -33.74 -12.26 -0.29
CA ALA A 207 -34.10 -11.94 -1.65
C ALA A 207 -35.61 -12.18 -1.81
N THR A 208 -36.37 -11.12 -1.97
CA THR A 208 -37.70 -11.19 -2.56
C THR A 208 -37.52 -11.38 -4.06
N ASP A 209 -37.98 -12.52 -4.55
CA ASP A 209 -38.22 -12.79 -5.96
C ASP A 209 -39.14 -11.72 -6.53
N THR A 210 -38.61 -10.91 -7.45
CA THR A 210 -39.44 -10.32 -8.49
C THR A 210 -38.70 -10.41 -9.81
N ALA A 211 -39.02 -11.47 -10.56
CA ALA A 211 -38.67 -11.57 -11.97
C ALA A 211 -39.33 -10.41 -12.73
N VAL A 212 -38.51 -9.61 -13.41
CA VAL A 212 -38.98 -8.73 -14.48
C VAL A 212 -38.27 -9.16 -15.75
N VAL A 213 -39.05 -9.79 -16.62
CA VAL A 213 -38.71 -10.11 -18.01
C VAL A 213 -38.56 -8.81 -18.79
N PRO A 214 -37.46 -8.55 -19.50
CA PRO A 214 -37.45 -7.49 -20.50
C PRO A 214 -38.16 -8.00 -21.76
N LYS A 215 -39.26 -7.33 -22.13
CA LYS A 215 -39.76 -7.36 -23.51
C LYS A 215 -38.92 -6.38 -24.34
N LEU A 216 -38.28 -6.94 -25.36
CA LEU A 216 -37.70 -6.39 -26.61
C LEU A 216 -37.29 -4.91 -26.60
#